data_AF-A0AAV6TEY5-F1
#
_entry.id   AF-A0AAV6TEY5-F1
#
_cell.length_a   1.000
_cell.length_b   1.000
_cell.length_c   1.000
_cell.angle_alpha   90.00
_cell.angle_beta   90.00
_cell.angle_gamma   90.00
#
_symmetry.space_group_name_H-M   'P 1'
#
loop_
_entity.id
_entity.type
_entity.pdbx_description
1 polymer ?
#
loop_
_entity_poly.entity_id
_entity_poly.type
_entity_poly.pdbx_seq_one_letter_code
_entity_poly.pdbx_strand_id
1 'polypeptide(L)'
;MRHLNTMQRDLVLEMKFRLTRSNEQIKIFVQGAAGTGKSFLIKTLHQMMVHELQNRDQDPTLKTVLLLAPTGKAASNIGGETLHLAFGLPLSLTDFLPLSSKH
;
A
#
# COMPACT_ATOMS: atom_id res chain seq x y z
N MET A 1 8.24 7.82 21.55
CA MET A 1 7.60 6.84 20.65
C MET A 1 6.26 7.37 20.20
N ARG A 2 5.91 7.28 18.91
CA ARG A 2 4.55 7.60 18.42
C ARG A 2 3.66 6.38 18.68
N HIS A 3 2.44 6.62 19.17
CA HIS A 3 1.47 5.58 19.49
C HIS A 3 0.26 5.74 18.57
N LEU A 4 -0.37 4.63 18.20
CA LEU A 4 -1.66 4.69 17.50
C LEU A 4 -2.71 5.29 18.45
N ASN A 5 -3.55 6.18 17.92
CA ASN A 5 -4.77 6.53 18.63
C ASN A 5 -5.77 5.36 18.57
N THR A 6 -6.86 5.45 19.34
CA THR A 6 -7.86 4.37 19.45
C THR A 6 -8.41 3.95 18.08
N MET A 7 -8.81 4.89 17.22
CA MET A 7 -9.35 4.58 15.90
C MET A 7 -8.35 3.87 14.99
N GLN A 8 -7.09 4.31 15.01
CA GLN A 8 -6.01 3.69 14.25
C GLN A 8 -5.73 2.27 14.75
N ARG A 9 -5.73 2.07 16.06
CA ARG A 9 -5.55 0.75 16.70
C ARG A 9 -6.69 -0.19 16.32
N ASP A 10 -7.93 0.25 16.42
CA ASP A 10 -9.10 -0.56 16.11
C ASP A 10 -9.07 -1.02 14.65
N LEU A 11 -8.71 -0.12 13.73
CA LEU A 11 -8.53 -0.48 12.33
C LEU A 11 -7.42 -1.53 12.13
N VAL A 12 -6.27 -1.38 12.79
CA VAL A 12 -5.16 -2.34 12.66
C VAL A 12 -5.58 -3.72 13.17
N LEU A 13 -6.30 -3.78 14.29
CA LEU A 13 -6.79 -5.04 14.85
C LEU A 13 -7.82 -5.70 13.94
N GLU A 14 -8.77 -4.94 13.41
CA GLU A 14 -9.77 -5.43 12.46
C GLU A 14 -9.11 -5.94 11.18
N MET A 15 -8.15 -5.19 10.64
CA MET A 15 -7.35 -5.60 9.48
C MET A 15 -6.64 -6.93 9.73
N LYS A 16 -5.99 -7.08 10.89
CA LYS A 16 -5.30 -8.32 11.26
C LYS A 16 -6.29 -9.49 11.37
N PHE A 17 -7.43 -9.28 12.01
CA PHE A 17 -8.46 -10.31 12.13
C PHE A 17 -8.96 -10.78 10.77
N ARG A 18 -9.31 -9.84 9.88
CA ARG A 18 -9.77 -10.16 8.52
C ARG A 18 -8.70 -10.87 7.70
N LEU A 19 -7.45 -10.43 7.79
CA LEU A 19 -6.34 -11.01 7.03
C LEU A 19 -6.05 -12.47 7.41
N THR A 20 -6.29 -12.83 8.68
CA THR A 20 -5.93 -14.16 9.22
C THR A 20 -7.11 -15.13 9.28
N ARG A 21 -8.35 -14.65 9.19
CA ARG A 21 -9.55 -15.47 9.40
C ARG A 21 -10.57 -15.42 8.28
N SER A 22 -10.38 -14.55 7.29
CA SER A 22 -11.26 -14.45 6.13
C SER A 22 -10.44 -14.54 4.84
N ASN A 23 -10.97 -15.26 3.86
CA ASN A 23 -10.43 -15.29 2.51
C ASN A 23 -11.04 -14.19 1.61
N GLU A 24 -11.83 -13.28 2.19
CA GLU A 24 -12.43 -12.18 1.44
C GLU A 24 -11.42 -11.07 1.15
N GLN A 25 -11.59 -10.43 0.00
CA GLN A 25 -10.79 -9.27 -0.36
C GLN A 25 -11.05 -8.11 0.60
N ILE A 26 -9.99 -7.62 1.24
CA ILE A 26 -10.05 -6.45 2.12
C ILE A 26 -9.98 -5.18 1.29
N LYS A 27 -11.06 -4.38 1.31
CA LYS A 27 -11.14 -3.06 0.66
C LYS A 27 -11.46 -2.00 1.71
N ILE A 28 -10.52 -1.08 1.94
CA ILE A 28 -10.68 -0.02 2.94
C ILE A 28 -10.27 1.32 2.35
N PHE A 29 -11.03 2.35 2.70
CA PHE A 29 -10.72 3.74 2.43
C PHE A 29 -10.61 4.51 3.74
N VAL A 30 -9.44 5.12 3.98
CA VAL A 30 -9.16 5.89 5.19
C VAL A 30 -8.96 7.36 4.84
N GLN A 31 -9.77 8.23 5.43
CA GLN A 31 -9.65 9.69 5.30
C GLN A 31 -9.28 10.35 6.63
N GLY A 32 -8.81 11.60 6.54
CA GLY A 32 -8.55 12.45 7.69
C GLY A 32 -7.73 13.69 7.30
N ALA A 33 -7.79 14.74 8.12
CA ALA A 33 -7.06 15.99 7.88
C ALA A 33 -5.54 15.80 7.78
N ALA A 34 -4.82 16.79 7.25
CA ALA A 34 -3.35 16.77 7.27
C ALA A 34 -2.83 16.67 8.72
N GLY A 35 -1.72 15.96 8.92
CA GLY A 35 -1.12 15.79 10.25
C GLY A 35 -1.76 14.71 11.15
N THR A 36 -2.87 14.07 10.76
CA THR A 36 -3.54 13.03 11.58
C THR A 36 -2.80 11.69 11.68
N GLY A 37 -1.57 11.59 11.15
CA GLY A 37 -0.77 10.37 11.25
C GLY A 37 -1.09 9.26 10.24
N LYS A 38 -1.74 9.56 9.11
CA LYS A 38 -2.06 8.55 8.07
C LYS A 38 -0.84 7.78 7.57
N SER A 39 0.28 8.46 7.32
CA SER A 39 1.53 7.77 6.91
C SER A 39 2.09 6.87 7.99
N PHE A 40 1.84 7.17 9.27
CA PHE A 40 2.22 6.29 10.38
C PHE A 40 1.33 5.05 10.40
N LEU A 41 0.01 5.22 10.25
CA LEU A 41 -0.94 4.11 10.12
C LEU A 41 -0.59 3.17 8.96
N ILE A 42 -0.23 3.70 7.78
CA ILE A 42 0.22 2.89 6.63
C ILE A 42 1.44 2.05 7.00
N LYS A 43 2.43 2.62 7.68
CA LYS A 43 3.64 1.90 8.10
C LYS A 43 3.33 0.79 9.10
N THR A 44 2.42 1.04 10.05
CA THR A 44 2.01 0.02 11.02
C THR A 44 1.23 -1.11 10.37
N LEU A 45 0.30 -0.80 9.45
CA LEU A 45 -0.41 -1.82 8.67
C LEU A 45 0.56 -2.64 7.83
N HIS A 46 1.52 -2.01 7.15
CA HIS A 46 2.54 -2.70 6.37
C HIS A 46 3.34 -3.71 7.21
N GLN A 47 3.86 -3.28 8.38
CA GLN A 47 4.60 -4.16 9.27
C GLN A 47 3.76 -5.35 9.73
N MET A 48 2.51 -5.10 10.12
CA MET A 48 1.58 -6.16 10.51
C MET A 48 1.32 -7.12 9.34
N MET A 49 0.96 -6.62 8.16
CA MET A 49 0.64 -7.45 7.01
C MET A 49 1.83 -8.28 6.53
N VAL A 50 3.03 -7.70 6.48
CA VAL A 50 4.26 -8.42 6.16
C VAL A 50 4.48 -9.55 7.16
N HIS A 51 4.34 -9.29 8.46
CA HIS A 51 4.48 -10.31 9.49
C HIS A 51 3.46 -11.45 9.35
N GLU A 52 2.18 -11.15 9.09
CA GLU A 52 1.14 -12.18 8.98
C GLU A 52 1.18 -12.95 7.65
N LEU A 53 1.68 -12.35 6.57
CA LEU A 53 1.69 -12.96 5.22
C LEU A 53 3.03 -13.59 4.81
N GLN A 54 4.13 -13.25 5.49
CA GLN A 54 5.42 -13.84 5.20
C GLN A 54 5.40 -15.33 5.55
N ASN A 55 5.67 -16.17 4.55
CA ASN A 55 5.89 -17.59 4.75
C ASN A 55 7.39 -17.87 4.96
N ARG A 56 7.72 -18.82 5.85
CA ARG A 56 9.11 -19.16 6.17
C ARG A 56 9.92 -19.68 4.98
N ASP A 57 9.24 -20.23 3.98
CA ASP A 57 9.84 -20.79 2.77
C ASP A 57 9.93 -19.79 1.61
N GLN A 58 9.48 -18.54 1.81
CA GLN A 58 9.60 -17.49 0.79
C GLN A 58 10.98 -16.86 0.81
N ASP A 59 11.48 -16.54 -0.39
CA ASP A 59 12.69 -15.74 -0.55
C ASP A 59 12.51 -14.40 0.17
N PRO A 60 13.34 -14.08 1.19
CA PRO A 60 13.21 -12.87 1.97
C PRO A 60 13.48 -11.60 1.16
N THR A 61 14.02 -11.70 -0.05
CA THR A 61 14.23 -10.57 -0.96
C THR A 61 12.95 -10.15 -1.71
N LEU A 62 11.92 -11.00 -1.74
CA LEU A 62 10.66 -10.72 -2.41
C LEU A 62 9.72 -9.92 -1.50
N LYS A 63 9.11 -8.87 -2.05
CA LYS A 63 8.13 -8.03 -1.34
C LYS A 63 6.79 -8.78 -1.22
N THR A 64 6.38 -9.11 0.01
CA THR A 64 5.05 -9.71 0.30
C THR A 64 3.92 -8.67 0.21
N VAL A 65 4.22 -7.41 0.52
CA VAL A 65 3.25 -6.31 0.52
C VAL A 65 3.85 -5.13 -0.24
N LEU A 66 3.08 -4.56 -1.19
CA LEU A 66 3.49 -3.38 -1.95
C LEU A 66 2.89 -2.10 -1.34
N LEU A 67 3.75 -1.12 -1.07
CA LEU A 67 3.34 0.24 -0.70
C LEU A 67 3.45 1.15 -1.91
N LEU A 68 2.31 1.67 -2.36
CA LEU A 68 2.22 2.47 -3.59
C LEU A 68 1.59 3.83 -3.31
N ALA A 69 2.03 4.85 -4.03
CA ALA A 69 1.42 6.17 -4.00
C ALA A 69 1.38 6.83 -5.40
N PRO A 70 0.54 7.86 -5.60
CA PRO A 70 0.43 8.52 -6.91
C PRO A 70 1.66 9.35 -7.31
N THR A 71 2.38 9.93 -6.34
CA THR A 71 3.55 10.80 -6.60
C THR A 71 4.80 10.29 -5.88
N GLY A 72 5.98 10.62 -6.43
CA GLY A 72 7.26 10.20 -5.86
C GLY A 72 7.46 10.67 -4.41
N LYS A 73 7.04 11.90 -4.08
CA LYS A 73 7.16 12.40 -2.70
C LYS A 73 6.27 11.65 -1.71
N ALA A 74 5.04 11.32 -2.10
CA ALA A 74 4.13 10.54 -1.27
C ALA A 74 4.63 9.10 -1.08
N ALA A 75 5.15 8.49 -2.15
CA ALA A 75 5.75 7.16 -2.12
C ALA A 75 6.95 7.12 -1.15
N SER A 76 7.86 8.09 -1.28
CA SER A 76 9.01 8.25 -0.37
C SER A 76 8.59 8.37 1.10
N ASN A 77 7.52 9.13 1.41
CA ASN A 77 7.04 9.30 2.79
C ASN A 77 6.59 7.97 3.45
N ILE A 78 6.04 7.04 2.67
CA ILE A 78 5.62 5.72 3.15
C ILE A 78 6.67 4.63 2.94
N GLY A 79 7.80 4.95 2.29
CA GLY A 79 8.85 3.97 1.97
C GLY A 79 8.47 3.03 0.82
N GLY A 80 7.64 3.50 -0.10
CA GLY A 80 7.12 2.74 -1.24
C GLY A 80 7.55 3.30 -2.58
N GLU A 81 6.87 2.85 -3.64
CA GLU A 81 7.10 3.25 -5.03
C GLU A 81 5.86 3.95 -5.60
N THR A 82 6.00 4.54 -6.79
CA THR A 82 4.82 5.09 -7.48
C THR A 82 4.02 3.97 -8.13
N LEU A 83 2.70 4.16 -8.26
CA LEU A 83 1.83 3.24 -9.00
C LEU A 83 2.35 3.00 -10.43
N HIS A 84 2.83 4.07 -11.08
CA HIS A 84 3.38 3.98 -12.43
C HIS A 84 4.60 3.06 -12.50
N LEU A 85 5.58 3.26 -11.60
CA LEU A 85 6.78 2.44 -11.56
C LEU A 85 6.46 0.97 -11.23
N ALA A 86 5.64 0.74 -10.21
CA ALA A 86 5.38 -0.62 -9.73
C ALA A 86 4.59 -1.48 -10.71
N PHE A 87 3.72 -0.87 -11.52
CA PHE A 87 2.91 -1.58 -12.52
C PHE A 87 3.38 -1.36 -13.95
N GLY A 88 4.51 -0.67 -14.17
CA GLY A 88 5.02 -0.36 -15.50
C GLY A 88 4.05 0.48 -16.34
N LEU A 89 3.25 1.34 -15.71
CA LEU A 89 2.30 2.18 -16.42
C LEU A 89 3.03 3.33 -17.12
N PRO A 90 2.63 3.67 -18.35
CA PRO A 90 3.16 4.85 -19.03
C PRO A 90 2.85 6.12 -18.24
N LEU A 91 3.76 7.08 -18.33
CA LEU A 91 3.68 8.34 -17.61
C LEU A 91 2.84 9.37 -18.35
N SER A 92 2.63 9.17 -19.65
CA SER A 92 1.87 10.07 -20.50
C SER A 92 0.87 9.31 -21.37
N LEU A 93 -0.27 9.96 -21.65
CA LEU A 93 -1.21 9.47 -22.64
C LEU A 93 -0.61 9.46 -24.06
N THR A 94 0.43 10.25 -24.31
CA THR A 94 1.17 10.23 -25.58
C THR A 94 1.97 8.95 -25.80
N ASP A 95 2.25 8.19 -24.73
CA ASP A 95 2.89 6.88 -24.84
C ASP A 95 1.90 5.83 -25.39
N PHE A 96 0.60 6.12 -25.37
CA PHE A 96 -0.42 5.37 -26.09
C PHE A 96 -0.61 5.98 -27.47
N LEU A 97 0.16 5.52 -28.45
CA LEU A 97 -0.16 5.77 -29.85
C LEU A 97 -1.56 5.21 -30.14
N PRO A 98 -2.52 6.02 -30.61
CA PRO A 98 -3.82 5.49 -31.02
C PRO A 98 -3.60 4.44 -32.11
N LEU A 99 -4.30 3.31 -32.03
CA LEU A 99 -4.21 2.23 -33.02
C LEU A 99 -4.38 2.71 -34.47
N SER A 100 -5.11 3.81 -34.66
CA SER A 100 -5.32 4.48 -35.94
C SER A 100 -4.08 5.20 -36.52
N SER A 101 -3.01 5.37 -35.75
CA SER A 101 -1.80 6.10 -36.17
C SER A 101 -0.78 5.23 -36.91
N LYS A 102 -1.06 3.93 -37.10
CA LYS A 102 -0.27 3.03 -37.94
C LYS A 102 -0.98 2.78 -39.28
N HIS A 103 -1.03 3.81 -40.14
CA HIS A 103 -1.36 3.66 -41.56
C HIS A 103 -0.46 4.58 -42.38
#